data_AF-A0A0A2L4W9-F1
#
_entry.id   AF-A0A0A2L4W9-F1
#
_cell.length_a   1.000
_cell.length_b   1.000
_cell.length_c   1.000
_cell.angle_alpha   90.00
_cell.angle_beta   90.00
_cell.angle_gamma   90.00
#
_symmetry.space_group_name_H-M   'P 1'
#
loop_
_entity.id
_entity.type
_entity.pdbx_description
1 polymer ?
#
loop_
_entity_poly.entity_id
_entity_poly.type
_entity_poly.pdbx_seq_one_letter_code
_entity_poly.pdbx_strand_id
1 'polypeptide(L)'
;MPEITCDEDLPNLPNTPTMQVRCVKKLILKHLGSAVDRVDKPPMQGMFSRTLFLIIKDKREIVHQFHTEPLDLNAFKTARQALGSIVPGATALEDEELLAQGV
;
A
#
# COMPACT_ATOMS: atom_id res chain seq x y z
N MET A 1 -7.25 -3.43 14.83
CA MET A 1 -6.93 -2.31 13.94
C MET A 1 -7.44 -1.01 14.52
N PRO A 2 -6.55 -0.12 14.99
CA PRO A 2 -6.95 1.26 15.29
C PRO A 2 -7.42 1.94 14.01
N GLU A 3 -8.50 2.69 14.12
CA GLU A 3 -9.05 3.49 13.03
C GLU A 3 -8.05 4.57 12.60
N ILE A 4 -7.99 4.83 11.29
CA ILE A 4 -7.22 5.94 10.72
C ILE A 4 -8.21 7.06 10.40
N THR A 5 -8.38 7.98 11.35
CA THR A 5 -9.27 9.15 11.24
C THR A 5 -8.66 10.26 10.41
N CYS A 6 -7.34 10.45 10.47
CA CYS A 6 -6.58 11.41 9.66
C CYS A 6 -5.22 10.83 9.24
N ASP A 7 -4.47 11.53 8.37
CA ASP A 7 -3.20 10.98 7.89
C ASP A 7 -2.13 10.91 9.01
N GLU A 8 -2.27 11.73 10.05
CA GLU A 8 -1.42 11.77 11.25
C GLU A 8 -1.49 10.52 12.12
N ASP A 9 -2.51 9.68 11.93
CA ASP A 9 -2.62 8.36 12.58
C ASP A 9 -1.64 7.34 11.98
N LEU A 10 -0.99 7.67 10.85
CA LEU A 10 0.10 6.90 10.26
C LEU A 10 1.46 7.25 10.87
N PRO A 11 2.48 6.38 10.73
CA PRO A 11 3.84 6.68 11.15
C PRO A 11 4.38 7.95 10.50
N ASN A 12 5.42 8.55 11.08
CA ASN A 12 5.94 9.84 10.62
C ASN A 12 6.30 9.85 9.13
N LEU A 13 6.72 8.71 8.55
CA LEU A 13 7.12 8.63 7.14
C LEU A 13 5.97 8.68 6.12
N PRO A 14 4.76 8.16 6.40
CA PRO A 14 3.57 8.37 5.55
C PRO A 14 2.45 9.23 6.17
N ASN A 15 2.73 10.06 7.18
CA ASN A 15 1.70 10.86 7.87
C ASN A 15 1.15 12.07 7.09
N THR A 16 1.60 12.31 5.87
CA THR A 16 1.04 13.33 4.98
C THR A 16 0.88 12.80 3.56
N PRO A 17 -0.03 13.37 2.74
CA PRO A 17 -0.22 12.96 1.34
C PRO A 17 1.07 12.93 0.52
N THR A 18 1.90 13.98 0.63
CA THR A 18 3.15 14.09 -0.11
C THR A 18 4.16 13.02 0.32
N MET A 19 4.19 12.72 1.62
CA MET A 19 5.10 11.72 2.16
C MET A 19 4.66 10.30 1.81
N GLN A 20 3.35 10.01 1.79
CA GLN A 20 2.79 8.76 1.24
C GLN A 20 3.22 8.52 -0.21
N VAL A 21 3.10 9.54 -1.06
CA VAL A 21 3.50 9.46 -2.48
C VAL A 21 5.01 9.23 -2.61
N ARG A 22 5.83 9.91 -1.81
CA ARG A 22 7.27 9.71 -1.81
C ARG A 22 7.65 8.30 -1.36
N CYS A 23 7.05 7.83 -0.27
CA CYS A 23 7.27 6.50 0.29
C CYS A 23 6.89 5.42 -0.72
N VAL A 24 5.69 5.49 -1.30
CA VAL A 24 5.22 4.47 -2.26
C VAL A 24 6.07 4.43 -3.52
N LYS A 25 6.53 5.58 -4.03
CA LYS A 25 7.44 5.64 -5.19
C LYS A 25 8.75 4.90 -4.92
N LYS A 26 9.34 5.11 -3.74
CA LYS A 26 10.57 4.43 -3.30
C LYS A 26 10.36 2.92 -3.15
N LEU A 27 9.28 2.53 -2.48
CA LEU A 27 8.96 1.12 -2.23
C LEU A 27 8.71 0.36 -3.54
N ILE A 28 7.89 0.90 -4.42
CA ILE A 28 7.56 0.25 -5.69
C ILE A 28 8.78 0.13 -6.60
N LEU A 29 9.64 1.16 -6.64
CA LEU A 29 10.89 1.07 -7.40
C LEU A 29 11.82 0.00 -6.82
N LYS A 30 11.98 -0.07 -5.48
CA LYS A 30 12.82 -1.07 -4.80
C LYS A 30 12.31 -2.49 -5.06
N HIS A 31 11.00 -2.72 -4.93
CA HIS A 31 10.40 -4.05 -4.95
C HIS A 31 10.06 -4.58 -6.35
N LEU A 32 9.71 -3.70 -7.29
CA LEU A 32 9.26 -4.09 -8.63
C LEU A 32 10.19 -3.64 -9.76
N GLY A 33 11.25 -2.88 -9.46
CA GLY A 33 12.21 -2.38 -10.45
C GLY A 33 11.61 -1.40 -11.47
N SER A 34 10.39 -0.91 -11.22
CA SER A 34 9.62 -0.09 -12.17
C SER A 34 9.16 1.18 -11.47
N ALA A 35 9.39 2.33 -12.12
CA ALA A 35 9.00 3.61 -11.56
C ALA A 35 7.48 3.82 -11.64
N VAL A 36 6.93 4.54 -10.66
CA VAL A 36 5.54 4.98 -10.68
C VAL A 36 5.38 6.14 -11.65
N ASP A 37 4.47 5.99 -12.60
CA ASP A 37 4.12 6.97 -13.63
C ASP A 37 3.00 7.90 -13.12
N ARG A 38 1.96 7.31 -12.54
CA ARG A 38 0.80 8.02 -12.00
C ARG A 38 0.42 7.52 -10.61
N VAL A 39 -0.03 8.46 -9.77
CA VAL A 39 -0.61 8.17 -8.45
C VAL A 39 -1.96 8.87 -8.36
N ASP A 40 -2.99 8.10 -8.05
CA ASP A 40 -4.33 8.60 -7.75
C ASP A 40 -4.73 8.18 -6.33
N LYS A 41 -5.68 8.92 -5.76
CA LYS A 41 -6.34 8.55 -4.50
C LYS A 41 -7.77 8.11 -4.82
N PRO A 42 -8.27 7.04 -4.18
CA PRO A 42 -9.69 6.71 -4.29
C PRO A 42 -10.54 7.86 -3.70
N PRO A 43 -11.76 8.05 -4.20
CA PRO A 43 -12.68 9.05 -3.68
C PRO A 43 -13.11 8.76 -2.23
N MET A 44 -13.03 7.50 -1.80
CA MET A 44 -13.29 7.06 -0.43
C MET A 44 -12.10 6.28 0.10
N GLN A 45 -11.69 6.58 1.34
CA GLN A 45 -10.62 5.88 2.04
C GLN A 45 -11.20 4.77 2.93
N GLY A 46 -10.40 3.74 3.17
CA GLY A 46 -10.73 2.70 4.14
C GLY A 46 -10.61 3.25 5.56
N MET A 47 -11.46 2.75 6.46
CA MET A 47 -11.42 3.11 7.89
C MET A 47 -10.09 2.73 8.54
N PHE A 48 -9.42 1.69 8.03
CA PHE A 48 -8.19 1.13 8.61
C PHE A 48 -6.99 1.21 7.67
N SER A 49 -7.12 1.95 6.56
CA SER A 49 -6.03 2.06 5.59
C SER A 49 -6.01 3.40 4.87
N ARG A 50 -4.84 3.79 4.39
CA ARG A 50 -4.69 4.82 3.35
C ARG A 50 -4.28 4.17 2.05
N THR A 51 -5.16 4.29 1.07
CA THR A 51 -5.05 3.61 -0.22
C THR A 51 -4.58 4.59 -1.30
N LEU A 52 -3.64 4.13 -2.13
CA LEU A 52 -3.19 4.79 -3.35
C LEU A 52 -3.35 3.84 -4.55
N PHE A 53 -3.85 4.38 -5.65
CA PHE A 53 -3.86 3.69 -6.94
C PHE A 53 -2.67 4.15 -7.77
N LEU A 54 -1.90 3.20 -8.27
CA LEU A 54 -0.66 3.46 -8.97
C LEU A 54 -0.72 2.86 -10.36
N ILE A 55 -0.26 3.63 -11.34
CA ILE A 55 0.13 3.10 -12.65
C ILE A 55 1.65 3.20 -12.71
N ILE A 56 2.33 2.08 -12.91
CA ILE A 56 3.78 2.05 -13.08
C ILE A 56 4.16 2.06 -14.56
N LYS A 57 5.43 2.34 -14.88
CA LYS A 57 5.87 2.57 -16.28
C LYS A 57 5.59 1.39 -17.22
N ASP A 58 5.59 0.17 -16.70
CA ASP A 58 5.24 -1.05 -17.45
C ASP A 58 3.73 -1.29 -17.59
N LYS A 59 2.91 -0.29 -17.24
CA LYS A 59 1.45 -0.28 -17.35
C LYS A 59 0.70 -1.23 -16.42
N ARG A 60 1.40 -1.87 -15.47
CA ARG A 60 0.71 -2.56 -14.37
C ARG A 60 0.01 -1.57 -13.45
N GLU A 61 -1.18 -1.97 -13.02
CA GLU A 61 -1.96 -1.27 -12.00
C GLU A 61 -1.68 -1.89 -10.64
N ILE A 62 -1.42 -1.05 -9.65
CA ILE A 62 -1.09 -1.48 -8.29
C ILE A 62 -1.94 -0.69 -7.32
N VAL A 63 -2.57 -1.40 -6.39
CA VAL A 63 -3.19 -0.81 -5.20
C VAL A 63 -2.19 -0.94 -4.07
N HIS A 64 -1.75 0.19 -3.52
CA HIS A 64 -0.93 0.21 -2.32
C HIS A 64 -1.75 0.70 -1.14
N GLN A 65 -1.64 0.02 -0.01
CA GLN A 65 -2.38 0.36 1.20
C GLN A 65 -1.41 0.45 2.37
N PHE A 66 -1.39 1.60 3.02
CA PHE A 66 -0.78 1.75 4.34
C PHE A 66 -1.78 1.26 5.38
N HIS A 67 -1.36 0.31 6.21
CA HIS A 67 -2.15 -0.23 7.32
C HIS A 67 -1.40 0.04 8.64
N THR A 68 -2.14 0.24 9.73
CA THR A 68 -1.59 0.37 11.09
C THR A 68 -1.35 -0.98 11.77
N GLU A 69 -1.87 -2.07 11.20
CA GLU A 69 -1.63 -3.45 11.63
C GLU A 69 -1.38 -4.36 10.42
N PRO A 70 -0.75 -5.53 10.61
CA PRO A 70 -0.54 -6.49 9.53
C PRO A 70 -1.86 -6.93 8.88
N LEU A 71 -1.90 -6.89 7.55
CA LEU A 71 -3.02 -7.41 6.77
C LEU A 71 -2.93 -8.95 6.67
N ASP A 72 -4.05 -9.66 6.87
CA ASP A 72 -4.09 -11.11 6.65
C ASP A 72 -4.00 -11.45 5.17
N LEU A 73 -2.79 -11.77 4.72
CA LEU A 73 -2.51 -12.18 3.35
C LEU A 73 -3.04 -13.59 3.03
N ASN A 74 -3.34 -14.42 4.03
CA ASN A 74 -3.84 -15.77 3.78
C ASN A 74 -5.26 -15.74 3.22
N ALA A 75 -6.11 -14.83 3.68
CA ALA A 75 -7.43 -14.61 3.08
C ALA A 75 -7.34 -14.35 1.57
N PHE A 76 -6.41 -13.50 1.12
CA PHE A 76 -6.18 -13.22 -0.30
C PHE A 76 -5.68 -14.45 -1.06
N LYS A 77 -4.73 -15.20 -0.48
CA LYS A 77 -4.20 -16.43 -1.09
C LYS A 77 -5.30 -17.48 -1.25
N THR A 78 -6.10 -17.73 -0.21
CA THR A 78 -7.22 -18.67 -0.24
C THR A 78 -8.27 -18.25 -1.25
N ALA A 79 -8.67 -16.97 -1.25
CA ALA A 79 -9.64 -16.45 -2.22
C ALA A 79 -9.12 -16.59 -3.65
N ARG A 80 -7.84 -16.30 -3.92
CA ARG A 80 -7.23 -16.45 -5.23
C ARG A 80 -7.12 -17.91 -5.68
N GLN A 81 -6.90 -18.85 -4.75
CA GLN A 81 -6.95 -20.28 -5.06
C GLN A 81 -8.36 -20.72 -5.50
N ALA A 82 -9.41 -20.17 -4.88
CA ALA A 82 -10.80 -20.52 -5.18
C ALA A 82 -11.34 -19.81 -6.44
N LEU A 83 -11.00 -18.53 -6.63
CA LEU A 83 -11.61 -17.65 -7.63
C LEU A 83 -10.66 -17.32 -8.79
N GLY A 84 -9.40 -17.75 -8.73
CA GLY A 84 -8.41 -17.51 -9.77
C GLY A 84 -7.94 -16.05 -9.82
N SER A 85 -7.57 -15.60 -11.02
CA SER A 85 -6.90 -14.31 -11.24
C SER A 85 -7.77 -13.08 -11.00
N ILE A 86 -9.08 -13.24 -10.76
CA ILE A 86 -9.97 -12.13 -10.41
C ILE A 86 -9.62 -11.53 -9.03
N VAL A 87 -9.07 -12.35 -8.13
CA VAL A 87 -8.55 -11.88 -6.84
C VAL A 87 -7.12 -11.41 -7.05
N PRO A 88 -6.76 -10.16 -6.73
CA PRO A 88 -5.41 -9.65 -6.96
C PRO A 88 -4.36 -10.45 -6.18
N GLY A 89 -3.12 -10.47 -6.68
CA GLY A 89 -1.99 -10.89 -5.88
C GLY A 89 -1.73 -9.86 -4.78
N ALA A 90 -1.58 -10.32 -3.54
CA ALA A 90 -1.29 -9.45 -2.39
C ALA A 90 0.04 -9.86 -1.75
N THR A 91 0.85 -8.88 -1.40
CA THR A 91 2.10 -9.07 -0.66
C THR A 91 2.28 -7.92 0.32
N ALA A 92 2.84 -8.22 1.49
CA ALA A 92 3.39 -7.19 2.36
C ALA A 92 4.71 -6.71 1.77
N LEU A 93 4.98 -5.42 1.90
CA LEU A 93 6.27 -4.82 1.56
C LEU A 93 6.91 -4.34 2.86
N GLU A 94 8.14 -4.75 3.09
CA GLU A 94 8.95 -4.24 4.20
C GLU A 94 9.73 -2.99 3.76
N ASP A 95 9.86 -2.04 4.69
CA ASP A 95 10.71 -0.87 4.55
C ASP A 95 11.49 -0.64 5.84
N GLU A 96 12.82 -0.58 5.73
CA GLU A 96 13.71 -0.43 6.89
C GLU A 96 13.49 0.88 7.65
N GLU A 97 13.08 1.96 6.96
CA GLU A 97 12.83 3.25 7.61
C GLU A 97 11.50 3.23 8.37
N LEU A 98 10.49 2.52 7.86
CA LEU A 98 9.22 2.27 8.59
C LEU A 98 9.42 1.33 9.78
N LEU A 99 10.20 0.26 9.59
CA LEU A 99 10.55 -0.68 10.68
C LEU A 99 11.29 0.02 11.82
N ALA A 100 12.18 0.96 11.50
CA ALA A 100 12.86 1.79 12.49
C ALA A 100 11.89 2.70 13.30
N GLN A 101 10.67 2.92 12.83
CA GLN A 101 9.61 3.65 13.52
C GLN A 101 8.64 2.73 14.28
N GLY A 102 8.94 1.43 14.34
CA GLY A 102 8.11 0.43 15.03
C GLY A 102 6.93 -0.08 14.21
N VAL A 103 7.01 0.03 12.88
CA VAL A 103 5.98 -0.41 11.92
C VAL A 103 6.49 -1.46 10.97
#